data_AF-A0AA96NX90-F1
#
_entry.id   AF-A0AA96NX90-F1
#
_cell.length_a   1.000
_cell.length_b   1.000
_cell.length_c   1.000
_cell.angle_alpha   90.00
_cell.angle_beta   90.00
_cell.angle_gamma   90.00
#
_symmetry.space_group_name_H-M   'P 1'
#
loop_
_entity.id
_entity.type
_entity.pdbx_description
1 polymer ?
#
loop_
_entity_poly.entity_id
_entity_poly.type
_entity_poly.pdbx_seq_one_letter_code
_entity_poly.pdbx_strand_id
1 'polypeptide(L)'
;MILVQIIHIMRKPRPYNQAFVLDYGWINLMDTLTRFFQTTLQLAVVGLVWLVSDFMVRFAHLPVSSGVLGLFLMLALLGSGVIKTGMVERGAKWVLGELVFFFIPIMVSVLQYRDLLLSEGWRLVLTIAVGTALVMISTALTLNFCYRWKRRLYKKLHA
;
A
#
# COMPACT_ATOMS: atom_id res chain seq x y z
N MET A 1 -57.00 11.22 -32.98
CA MET A 1 -57.20 10.17 -31.96
C MET A 1 -55.89 9.47 -31.54
N ILE A 2 -54.96 9.17 -32.44
CA ILE A 2 -53.67 8.51 -32.12
C ILE A 2 -52.75 9.37 -31.22
N LEU A 3 -52.74 10.69 -31.42
CA LEU A 3 -51.88 11.62 -30.65
C LEU A 3 -52.22 11.66 -29.15
N VAL A 4 -53.50 11.51 -28.79
CA VAL A 4 -53.96 11.54 -27.40
C VAL A 4 -53.58 10.24 -26.67
N GLN A 5 -53.60 9.10 -27.36
CA GLN A 5 -53.14 7.82 -26.81
C GLN A 5 -51.63 7.82 -26.49
N ILE A 6 -50.82 8.45 -27.35
CA ILE A 6 -49.36 8.56 -27.14
C ILE A 6 -49.03 9.42 -25.92
N ILE A 7 -49.71 10.57 -25.75
CA ILE A 7 -49.50 11.45 -24.59
C ILE A 7 -49.95 10.77 -23.29
N HIS A 8 -51.02 9.97 -23.34
CA HIS A 8 -51.51 9.24 -22.17
C HIS A 8 -50.55 8.10 -21.75
N ILE A 9 -49.88 7.44 -22.70
CA ILE A 9 -48.87 6.41 -22.42
C ILE A 9 -47.58 7.01 -21.82
N MET A 10 -47.18 8.22 -22.23
CA MET A 10 -45.99 8.90 -21.71
C MET A 10 -46.18 9.52 -20.31
N ARG A 11 -47.43 9.70 -19.86
CA ARG A 11 -47.78 10.22 -18.52
C ARG A 11 -48.08 9.10 -17.52
N LYS A 12 -47.35 7.98 -17.58
CA LYS A 12 -47.41 6.93 -16.55
C LYS A 12 -46.03 6.80 -15.90
N PRO A 13 -45.82 7.31 -14.67
CA PRO A 13 -44.58 7.07 -13.96
C PRO A 13 -44.47 5.55 -13.74
N ARG A 14 -43.47 4.92 -14.35
CA ARG A 14 -43.24 3.48 -14.20
C ARG A 14 -42.88 3.19 -12.73
N PRO A 15 -43.71 2.45 -11.98
CA PRO A 15 -43.48 2.21 -10.55
C PRO A 15 -42.33 1.23 -10.28
N TYR A 16 -41.73 0.65 -11.34
CA TYR A 16 -40.70 -0.38 -11.24
C TYR A 16 -39.34 0.13 -10.77
N ASN A 17 -39.02 1.41 -11.00
CA ASN A 17 -37.70 1.95 -10.66
C ASN A 17 -37.54 2.26 -9.15
N GLN A 18 -38.62 2.47 -8.42
CA GLN A 18 -38.53 2.89 -7.00
C GLN A 18 -38.34 1.71 -6.03
N ALA A 19 -39.00 0.57 -6.28
CA ALA A 19 -38.79 -0.65 -5.50
C ALA A 19 -37.38 -1.24 -5.72
N PHE A 20 -36.85 -1.10 -6.95
CA PHE A 20 -35.49 -1.53 -7.30
C PHE A 20 -34.40 -0.64 -6.69
N VAL A 21 -34.62 0.68 -6.59
CA VAL A 21 -33.65 1.62 -5.97
C VAL A 21 -33.59 1.48 -4.43
N LEU A 22 -34.71 1.13 -3.77
CA LEU A 22 -34.67 0.81 -2.34
C LEU A 22 -33.82 -0.45 -2.09
N ASP A 23 -34.06 -1.52 -2.85
CA ASP A 23 -33.27 -2.76 -2.76
C ASP A 23 -31.78 -2.52 -3.09
N TYR A 24 -31.48 -1.82 -4.20
CA TYR A 24 -30.11 -1.43 -4.56
C TYR A 24 -29.43 -0.51 -3.53
N GLY A 25 -30.19 0.35 -2.85
CA GLY A 25 -29.66 1.23 -1.81
C GLY A 25 -29.19 0.44 -0.58
N TRP A 26 -29.98 -0.54 -0.14
CA TRP A 26 -29.62 -1.44 0.96
C TRP A 26 -28.45 -2.36 0.59
N ILE A 27 -28.42 -2.88 -0.64
CA ILE A 27 -27.33 -3.74 -1.13
C ILE A 27 -26.01 -2.95 -1.21
N ASN A 28 -26.02 -1.73 -1.79
CA ASN A 28 -24.83 -0.88 -1.85
C ASN A 28 -24.33 -0.47 -0.45
N LEU A 29 -25.23 -0.24 0.50
CA LEU A 29 -24.88 0.08 1.89
C LEU A 29 -24.21 -1.11 2.58
N MET A 30 -24.77 -2.33 2.42
CA MET A 30 -24.17 -3.57 2.92
C MET A 30 -22.80 -3.86 2.28
N ASP A 31 -22.66 -3.64 0.98
CA ASP A 31 -21.38 -3.79 0.26
C ASP A 31 -20.33 -2.78 0.74
N THR A 32 -20.75 -1.55 1.04
CA THR A 32 -19.83 -0.52 1.55
C THR A 32 -19.36 -0.85 2.97
N LEU A 33 -20.26 -1.31 3.84
CA LEU A 33 -19.94 -1.72 5.20
C LEU A 33 -18.99 -2.93 5.23
N THR A 34 -19.28 -3.95 4.43
CA THR A 34 -18.43 -5.14 4.34
C THR A 34 -17.05 -4.81 3.78
N ARG A 35 -16.94 -3.90 2.81
CA ARG A 35 -15.64 -3.39 2.33
C ARG A 35 -14.85 -2.66 3.41
N PHE A 36 -15.52 -1.86 4.25
CA PHE A 36 -14.87 -1.15 5.35
C PHE A 36 -14.35 -2.12 6.42
N PHE A 37 -15.18 -3.11 6.77
CA PHE A 37 -14.79 -4.18 7.70
C PHE A 37 -13.61 -4.99 7.15
N GLN A 38 -13.64 -5.33 5.86
CA GLN A 38 -12.52 -6.00 5.20
C GLN A 38 -11.24 -5.18 5.33
N THR A 39 -11.25 -3.89 4.99
CA THR A 39 -10.07 -3.01 5.10
C THR A 39 -9.51 -2.99 6.52
N THR A 40 -10.37 -2.87 7.52
CA THR A 40 -9.98 -2.92 8.95
C THR A 40 -9.30 -4.25 9.30
N LEU A 41 -9.84 -5.36 8.79
CA LEU A 41 -9.25 -6.68 8.98
C LEU A 41 -7.90 -6.80 8.25
N GLN A 42 -7.75 -6.25 7.05
CA GLN A 42 -6.46 -6.20 6.33
C GLN A 42 -5.40 -5.45 7.14
N LEU A 43 -5.78 -4.32 7.75
CA LEU A 43 -4.90 -3.55 8.64
C LEU A 43 -4.52 -4.33 9.89
N ALA A 44 -5.47 -5.05 10.48
CA ALA A 44 -5.22 -5.92 11.62
C ALA A 44 -4.20 -7.02 11.28
N VAL A 45 -4.27 -7.60 10.07
CA VAL A 45 -3.25 -8.57 9.62
C VAL A 45 -1.86 -7.93 9.55
N VAL A 46 -1.72 -6.74 8.96
CA VAL A 46 -0.43 -6.03 8.91
C VAL A 46 0.08 -5.73 10.33
N GLY A 47 -0.81 -5.29 11.23
CA GLY A 47 -0.49 -5.03 12.63
C GLY A 47 -0.06 -6.29 13.40
N LEU A 48 -0.71 -7.43 13.16
CA LEU A 48 -0.33 -8.72 13.76
C LEU A 48 1.06 -9.16 13.31
N VAL A 49 1.37 -9.03 12.02
CA VAL A 49 2.71 -9.35 11.51
C VAL A 49 3.76 -8.46 12.16
N TRP A 50 3.46 -7.17 12.36
CA TRP A 50 4.34 -6.27 13.10
C TRP A 50 4.51 -6.67 14.57
N LEU A 51 3.43 -7.05 15.27
CA LEU A 51 3.50 -7.50 16.68
C LEU A 51 4.35 -8.76 16.84
N VAL A 52 4.17 -9.74 15.95
CA VAL A 52 5.02 -10.96 15.93
C VAL A 52 6.47 -10.58 15.72
N SER A 53 6.72 -9.65 14.80
CA SER A 53 8.08 -9.17 14.50
C SER A 53 8.70 -8.43 15.69
N ASP A 54 7.92 -7.61 16.39
CA ASP A 54 8.36 -6.92 17.62
C ASP A 54 8.73 -7.91 18.72
N PHE A 55 7.90 -8.94 18.92
CA PHE A 55 8.18 -10.00 19.87
C PHE A 55 9.47 -10.76 19.51
N MET A 56 9.70 -11.04 18.22
CA MET A 56 10.93 -11.68 17.74
C MET A 56 12.16 -10.79 17.96
N VAL A 57 12.08 -9.48 17.64
CA VAL A 57 13.19 -8.55 17.85
C VAL A 57 13.56 -8.47 19.33
N ARG A 58 12.55 -8.37 20.22
CA ARG A 58 12.76 -8.32 21.67
C ARG A 58 13.35 -9.62 22.21
N PHE A 59 12.85 -10.77 21.76
CA PHE A 59 13.36 -12.05 22.22
C PHE A 59 14.80 -12.31 21.78
N ALA A 60 15.12 -11.95 20.53
CA ALA A 60 16.45 -12.14 19.95
C ALA A 60 17.44 -11.00 20.22
N HIS A 61 17.04 -9.93 20.93
CA HIS A 61 17.82 -8.72 21.18
C HIS A 61 18.51 -8.16 19.92
N LEU A 62 17.79 -8.20 18.79
CA LEU A 62 18.34 -7.80 17.50
C LEU A 62 18.38 -6.26 17.40
N PRO A 63 19.49 -5.65 16.94
CA PRO A 63 19.61 -4.19 16.77
C PRO A 63 18.93 -3.70 15.47
N VAL A 64 17.73 -4.22 15.16
CA VAL A 64 16.95 -3.83 13.98
C VAL A 64 15.55 -3.41 14.37
N SER A 65 14.98 -2.47 13.62
CA SER A 65 13.60 -2.05 13.79
C SER A 65 12.64 -3.21 13.48
N SER A 66 11.64 -3.39 14.34
CA SER A 66 10.54 -4.35 14.16
C SER A 66 9.82 -4.18 12.82
N GLY A 67 9.83 -2.97 12.24
CA GLY A 67 9.28 -2.71 10.90
C GLY A 67 10.07 -3.39 9.77
N VAL A 68 11.40 -3.44 9.88
CA VAL A 68 12.26 -4.12 8.89
C VAL A 68 12.05 -5.63 8.97
N LEU A 69 12.01 -6.17 10.18
CA LEU A 69 11.76 -7.60 10.38
C LEU A 69 10.34 -7.99 9.92
N GLY A 70 9.35 -7.14 10.20
CA GLY A 70 7.98 -7.25 9.69
C GLY A 70 7.88 -7.25 8.18
N LEU A 71 8.70 -6.47 7.48
CA LEU A 71 8.77 -6.49 6.02
C LEU A 71 9.22 -7.86 5.51
N PHE A 72 10.30 -8.42 6.07
CA PHE A 72 10.80 -9.75 5.68
C PHE A 72 9.81 -10.86 6.03
N LEU A 73 9.17 -10.78 7.20
CA LEU A 73 8.16 -11.75 7.62
C LEU A 73 6.93 -11.71 6.71
N MET A 74 6.42 -10.51 6.42
CA MET A 74 5.32 -10.32 5.48
C MET A 74 5.70 -10.83 4.08
N LEU A 75 6.91 -10.53 3.61
CA LEU A 75 7.42 -11.03 2.33
C LEU A 75 7.45 -12.57 2.30
N ALA A 76 7.90 -13.22 3.38
CA ALA A 76 7.90 -14.67 3.48
C ALA A 76 6.47 -15.26 3.49
N LEU A 77 5.53 -14.62 4.20
CA LEU A 77 4.12 -15.01 4.24
C LEU A 77 3.42 -14.85 2.88
N LEU A 78 3.74 -13.79 2.13
CA LEU A 78 3.25 -13.58 0.77
C LEU A 78 3.90 -14.56 -0.21
N GLY A 79 5.22 -14.77 -0.10
CA GLY A 79 5.98 -15.68 -0.97
C GLY A 79 5.62 -17.15 -0.78
N SER A 80 5.25 -17.56 0.45
CA SER A 80 4.74 -18.90 0.75
C SER A 80 3.27 -19.11 0.37
N GLY A 81 2.56 -18.06 -0.04
CA GLY A 81 1.15 -18.13 -0.44
C GLY A 81 0.15 -18.24 0.73
N VAL A 82 0.62 -18.18 1.98
CA VAL A 82 -0.24 -18.16 3.18
C VAL A 82 -1.14 -16.92 3.17
N ILE A 83 -0.57 -15.78 2.80
CA ILE A 83 -1.30 -14.52 2.64
C ILE A 83 -1.34 -14.15 1.16
N LYS A 84 -2.53 -14.10 0.57
CA LYS A 84 -2.71 -13.61 -0.80
C LYS A 84 -2.57 -12.09 -0.83
N THR A 85 -1.91 -11.55 -1.85
CA THR A 85 -1.73 -10.10 -2.05
C THR A 85 -3.06 -9.33 -1.99
N GLY A 86 -4.12 -9.86 -2.60
CA GLY A 86 -5.46 -9.25 -2.58
C GLY A 86 -6.09 -9.13 -1.18
N MET A 87 -5.62 -9.89 -0.19
CA MET A 87 -6.09 -9.81 1.20
C MET A 87 -5.51 -8.63 1.97
N VAL A 88 -4.43 -8.01 1.49
CA VAL A 88 -3.75 -6.90 2.20
C VAL A 88 -3.70 -5.63 1.35
N GLU A 89 -3.96 -5.75 0.04
CA GLU A 89 -3.80 -4.66 -0.93
C GLU A 89 -4.61 -3.40 -0.60
N ARG A 90 -5.88 -3.53 -0.19
CA ARG A 90 -6.73 -2.36 0.11
C ARG A 90 -6.28 -1.67 1.39
N GLY A 91 -6.02 -2.44 2.44
CA GLY A 91 -5.51 -1.94 3.71
C GLY A 91 -4.16 -1.24 3.53
N ALA A 92 -3.23 -1.86 2.81
CA ALA A 92 -1.93 -1.27 2.51
C ALA A 92 -2.04 0.04 1.71
N LYS A 93 -2.88 0.08 0.67
CA LYS A 93 -3.14 1.31 -0.11
C LYS A 93 -3.74 2.42 0.75
N TRP A 94 -4.62 2.06 1.68
CA TRP A 94 -5.23 3.02 2.61
C TRP A 94 -4.18 3.63 3.55
N VAL A 95 -3.35 2.81 4.23
CA VAL A 95 -2.25 3.31 5.07
C VAL A 95 -1.28 4.16 4.26
N LEU A 96 -0.95 3.73 3.04
CA LEU A 96 -0.04 4.46 2.16
C LEU A 96 -0.57 5.88 1.84
N GLY A 97 -1.89 6.04 1.71
CA GLY A 97 -2.53 7.35 1.57
C GLY A 97 -2.41 8.21 2.84
N GLU A 98 -2.62 7.60 4.01
CA GLU A 98 -2.50 8.27 5.31
C GLU A 98 -1.05 8.57 5.72
N LEU A 99 -0.03 7.97 5.09
CA LEU A 99 1.37 8.31 5.37
C LEU A 99 1.66 9.81 5.16
N VAL A 100 0.96 10.46 4.20
CA VAL A 100 1.07 11.91 3.99
C VAL A 100 0.65 12.69 5.23
N PHE A 101 -0.43 12.25 5.88
CA PHE A 101 -0.89 12.86 7.13
C PHE A 101 0.13 12.67 8.25
N PHE A 102 0.77 11.50 8.36
CA PHE A 102 1.84 11.25 9.35
C PHE A 102 3.14 12.01 9.06
N PHE A 103 3.39 12.45 7.83
CA PHE A 103 4.55 13.31 7.53
C PHE A 103 4.41 14.72 8.10
N ILE A 104 3.19 15.26 8.21
CA ILE A 104 2.93 16.60 8.75
C ILE A 104 3.53 16.78 10.17
N PRO A 105 3.20 15.94 11.18
CA PRO A 105 3.75 16.10 12.53
C PRO A 105 5.27 15.86 12.60
N ILE A 106 5.79 14.95 11.78
CA ILE A 106 7.24 14.69 11.68
C ILE A 106 7.96 15.95 11.19
N MET A 107 7.44 16.59 10.12
CA MET A 107 8.04 17.80 9.57
C MET A 107 7.93 18.97 10.54
N VAL A 108 6.79 19.16 11.21
CA VAL A 108 6.63 20.22 12.23
C VAL A 108 7.66 20.06 13.36
N SER A 109 7.93 18.82 13.78
CA SER A 109 8.94 18.53 14.80
C SER A 109 10.35 18.88 14.33
N VAL A 110 10.70 18.55 13.09
CA VAL A 110 12.00 18.89 12.49
C VAL A 110 12.19 20.40 12.37
N LEU A 111 11.12 21.13 12.04
CA LEU A 111 11.14 22.59 11.95
C LEU A 111 11.35 23.31 13.29
N GLN A 112 11.36 22.62 14.43
CA GLN A 112 11.77 23.23 15.71
C GLN A 112 13.30 23.41 15.80
N TYR A 113 14.06 22.67 14.99
CA TYR A 113 15.53 22.71 14.96
C TYR A 113 16.06 23.54 13.77
N ARG A 114 15.42 24.67 13.45
CA ARG A 114 15.74 25.44 12.23
C ARG A 114 17.18 25.93 12.18
N ASP A 115 17.76 26.32 13.31
CA ASP A 115 19.12 26.85 13.34
C ASP A 115 20.15 25.81 12.87
N LEU A 116 19.97 24.55 13.27
CA LEU A 116 20.78 23.41 12.80
C LEU A 116 20.57 23.12 11.31
N LEU A 117 19.33 23.25 10.82
CA LEU A 117 19.01 23.07 9.40
C LEU A 117 19.59 24.21 8.54
N LEU A 118 19.67 25.43 9.06
CA LEU A 118 20.26 26.56 8.33
C LEU A 118 21.80 26.44 8.27
N SER A 119 22.44 26.00 9.34
CA SER A 119 23.90 25.85 9.39
C SER A 119 24.40 24.62 8.63
N GLU A 120 23.76 23.45 8.82
CA GLU A 120 24.24 22.16 8.31
C GLU A 120 23.29 21.53 7.26
N GLY A 121 22.20 22.21 6.89
CA GLY A 121 21.23 21.66 5.93
C GLY A 121 21.82 21.36 4.56
N TRP A 122 22.79 22.15 4.11
CA TRP A 122 23.48 21.90 2.85
C TRP A 122 24.27 20.58 2.85
N ARG A 123 24.86 20.21 4.00
CA ARG A 123 25.52 18.91 4.18
C ARG A 123 24.52 17.77 4.19
N LEU A 124 23.38 17.94 4.86
CA LEU A 124 22.30 16.94 4.85
C LEU A 124 21.81 16.67 3.42
N VAL A 125 21.52 17.71 2.65
CA VAL A 125 21.08 17.58 1.25
C VAL A 125 22.14 16.86 0.41
N LEU A 126 23.41 17.25 0.55
CA LEU A 126 24.51 16.63 -0.19
C LEU A 126 24.68 15.15 0.19
N THR A 127 24.65 14.81 1.48
CA THR A 127 24.74 13.42 1.95
C THR A 127 23.56 12.57 1.46
N ILE A 128 22.34 13.10 1.48
CA ILE A 128 21.16 12.38 0.98
C ILE A 128 21.26 12.16 -0.53
N ALA A 129 21.65 13.19 -1.29
CA ALA A 129 21.79 13.11 -2.74
C ALA A 129 22.87 12.09 -3.13
N VAL A 130 24.07 12.20 -2.53
CA VAL A 130 25.18 11.27 -2.79
C VAL A 130 24.84 9.86 -2.32
N GLY A 131 24.25 9.71 -1.13
CA GLY A 131 23.83 8.42 -0.60
C GLY A 131 22.79 7.72 -1.49
N THR A 132 21.79 8.47 -1.95
CA THR A 132 20.77 7.94 -2.87
C THR A 132 21.36 7.56 -4.22
N ALA A 133 22.25 8.39 -4.78
CA ALA A 133 22.96 8.09 -6.01
C ALA A 133 23.82 6.83 -5.88
N LEU A 134 24.56 6.70 -4.79
CA LEU A 134 25.38 5.51 -4.51
C LEU A 134 24.54 4.25 -4.39
N VAL A 135 23.40 4.30 -3.67
CA VAL A 135 22.48 3.16 -3.56
C VAL A 135 21.94 2.78 -4.93
N MET A 136 21.47 3.74 -5.73
CA MET A 136 20.97 3.48 -7.08
C MET A 136 22.03 2.87 -8.01
N ILE A 137 23.25 3.42 -8.01
CA ILE A 137 24.38 2.90 -8.79
C ILE A 137 24.72 1.48 -8.33
N SER A 138 24.79 1.24 -7.02
CA SER A 138 25.07 -0.08 -6.45
C SER A 138 24.01 -1.09 -6.89
N THR A 139 22.72 -0.78 -6.76
CA THR A 139 21.63 -1.66 -7.22
C THR A 139 21.71 -1.93 -8.72
N ALA A 140 21.97 -0.90 -9.54
CA ALA A 140 22.11 -1.04 -10.98
C ALA A 140 23.30 -1.94 -11.37
N LEU A 141 24.45 -1.79 -10.71
CA LEU A 141 25.62 -2.64 -10.92
C LEU A 141 25.33 -4.08 -10.51
N THR A 142 24.76 -4.32 -9.33
CA THR A 142 24.38 -5.65 -8.86
C THR A 142 23.46 -6.35 -9.85
N LEU A 143 22.43 -5.65 -10.35
CA LEU A 143 21.52 -6.19 -11.36
C LEU A 143 22.26 -6.48 -12.67
N ASN A 144 23.11 -5.57 -13.15
CA ASN A 144 23.86 -5.79 -14.39
C ASN A 144 24.81 -7.00 -14.29
N PHE A 145 25.50 -7.15 -13.15
CA PHE A 145 26.29 -8.34 -12.85
C PHE A 145 25.43 -9.61 -12.85
N CYS A 146 24.30 -9.61 -12.13
CA CYS A 146 23.38 -10.75 -12.09
C CYS A 146 22.88 -11.14 -13.49
N TYR A 147 22.46 -10.17 -14.31
CA TYR A 147 22.02 -10.42 -15.69
C TYR A 147 23.15 -10.94 -16.58
N ARG A 148 24.38 -10.46 -16.41
CA ARG A 148 25.55 -11.00 -17.15
C ARG A 148 25.86 -12.45 -16.74
N TRP A 149 25.76 -12.78 -15.46
CA TRP A 149 25.94 -14.13 -14.96
C TRP A 149 24.85 -15.08 -15.46
N LYS A 150 23.59 -14.67 -15.39
CA LYS A 150 22.45 -15.43 -15.93
C LYS A 150 22.60 -15.69 -17.43
N ARG A 151 23.04 -14.69 -18.21
CA ARG A 151 23.30 -14.86 -19.67
C ARG A 151 24.40 -15.87 -19.99
N ARG A 152 25.44 -15.96 -19.15
CA ARG A 152 26.50 -16.99 -19.29
C ARG A 152 26.00 -18.39 -18.96
N LEU A 153 25.16 -18.52 -17.93
CA LEU A 153 24.56 -19.79 -17.55
C LEU A 153 23.54 -20.28 -18.58
N TYR A 154 22.71 -19.40 -19.14
CA TYR A 154 21.73 -19.76 -20.16
C TYR A 154 22.37 -20.29 -21.46
N LYS A 155 23.52 -19.72 -21.87
CA LYS A 155 24.28 -20.22 -23.02
C LYS A 155 24.91 -21.60 -22.80
N LYS A 156 25.23 -21.96 -21.55
CA LYS A 156 25.78 -23.29 -21.21
C LYS A 156 24.72 -24.38 -21.05
N LEU A 157 23.46 -24.00 -20.86
CA LEU A 157 22.35 -24.95 -20.65
C LEU A 157 21.64 -25.35 -21.96
N HIS A 158 21.89 -24.61 -23.05
CA HIS A 158 21.31 -24.82 -24.38
C HIS A 158 22.35 -25.07 -25.48
N ALA A 159 23.58 -25.43 -25.10
CA ALA A 159 24.63 -25.95 -25.96
C ALA A 159 25.03 -27.33 -25.44
#